data_AF-A0A7U9X5R7-F1
#
_entry.id   AF-A0A7U9X5R7-F1
#
_cell.length_a   1.000
_cell.length_b   1.000
_cell.length_c   1.000
_cell.angle_alpha   90.00
_cell.angle_beta   90.00
_cell.angle_gamma   90.00
#
_symmetry.space_group_name_H-M   'P 1'
#
loop_
_entity.id
_entity.type
_entity.pdbx_description
1 polymer ?
#
loop_
_entity_poly.entity_id
_entity_poly.type
_entity_poly.pdbx_seq_one_letter_code
_entity_poly.pdbx_strand_id
1 'polypeptide(L)'
;MKSKHYQDTAYLDILRWISISAVVMLHVVSGVVDTIPEQMTAEQQNIYEMIKNMMAVGVPVFLMISGSLLLNPEKEIGIEKILKRYVSRILLALFLFGVPYAAMELIAQEGSFSWMMVIRGFFSTLSGNTWASMWYLYELVGIYLLTPFIKLVVNYAGKDRFVEYGLILGFLFSILFPFIEQAFGIHIGIVYQLSGVYLFYYVLGHYLHQHGTFNWRWCAGLLAVLECMIILNRIMGLGMEVQYNSPITAAVSVSLFLTFRNLEKGNSGLSAKEMYVLEFILYIHSF
;
A
#
# COMPACT_ATOMS: atom_id res chain seq x y z
N MET A 1 16.54 11.47 -25.02
CA MET A 1 15.60 12.07 -24.04
C MET A 1 14.59 11.05 -23.50
N LYS A 2 13.90 10.26 -24.35
CA LYS A 2 13.04 9.13 -23.89
C LYS A 2 13.78 8.07 -23.06
N SER A 3 15.06 7.81 -23.35
CA SER A 3 15.89 6.81 -22.64
C SER A 3 16.21 7.17 -21.19
N LYS A 4 16.37 8.46 -20.87
CA LYS A 4 16.70 8.91 -19.51
C LYS A 4 15.49 8.87 -18.58
N HIS A 5 14.30 9.20 -19.10
CA HIS A 5 13.03 9.17 -18.37
C HIS A 5 12.58 7.73 -18.04
N TYR A 6 12.81 6.79 -18.97
CA TYR A 6 12.55 5.36 -18.73
C TYR A 6 13.44 4.79 -17.61
N GLN A 7 14.71 5.22 -17.57
CA GLN A 7 15.66 4.83 -16.53
C GLN A 7 15.40 5.44 -15.15
N ASP A 8 14.51 6.42 -14.99
CA ASP A 8 14.16 7.01 -13.68
C ASP A 8 12.88 6.38 -13.08
N THR A 9 12.29 5.38 -13.74
CA THR A 9 11.01 4.77 -13.32
C THR A 9 10.95 3.23 -13.41
N ALA A 10 11.99 2.55 -13.89
CA ALA A 10 12.03 1.09 -13.98
C ALA A 10 11.99 0.43 -12.59
N TYR A 11 12.56 1.08 -11.57
CA TYR A 11 12.44 0.62 -10.18
C TYR A 11 10.98 0.54 -9.70
N LEU A 12 10.08 1.39 -10.23
CA LEU A 12 8.66 1.35 -9.90
C LEU A 12 8.01 0.09 -10.47
N ASP A 13 8.50 -0.45 -11.59
CA ASP A 13 7.99 -1.70 -12.15
C ASP A 13 8.39 -2.89 -11.26
N ILE A 14 9.63 -2.94 -10.77
CA ILE A 14 10.06 -3.95 -9.79
C ILE A 14 9.23 -3.85 -8.50
N LEU A 15 9.05 -2.64 -7.97
CA LEU A 15 8.23 -2.44 -6.79
C LEU A 15 6.77 -2.87 -7.01
N ARG A 16 6.22 -2.71 -8.22
CA ARG A 16 4.88 -3.23 -8.56
C ARG A 16 4.84 -4.75 -8.49
N TRP A 17 5.83 -5.44 -9.07
CA TRP A 17 5.91 -6.90 -8.99
C TRP A 17 5.99 -7.40 -7.55
N ILE A 18 6.86 -6.79 -6.73
CA ILE A 18 6.99 -7.13 -5.31
C ILE A 18 5.65 -6.90 -4.58
N SER A 19 5.03 -5.75 -4.80
CA SER A 19 3.76 -5.38 -4.14
C SER A 19 2.62 -6.31 -4.53
N ILE A 20 2.48 -6.65 -5.82
CA ILE A 20 1.47 -7.59 -6.31
C ILE A 20 1.69 -8.97 -5.68
N SER A 21 2.93 -9.45 -5.68
CA SER A 21 3.27 -10.75 -5.12
C SER A 21 2.96 -10.81 -3.63
N ALA A 22 3.28 -9.74 -2.89
CA ALA A 22 3.00 -9.61 -1.47
C ALA A 22 1.49 -9.62 -1.19
N VAL A 23 0.69 -8.83 -1.93
CA VAL A 23 -0.77 -8.77 -1.76
C VAL A 23 -1.44 -10.11 -2.10
N VAL A 24 -1.00 -10.79 -3.17
CA VAL A 24 -1.50 -12.13 -3.52
C VAL A 24 -1.19 -13.13 -2.40
N MET A 25 0.05 -13.13 -1.91
CA MET A 25 0.46 -14.01 -0.82
C MET A 25 -0.32 -13.73 0.47
N LEU A 26 -0.57 -12.45 0.79
CA LEU A 26 -1.39 -12.04 1.93
C LEU A 26 -2.79 -12.67 1.86
N HIS A 27 -3.46 -12.57 0.71
CA HIS A 27 -4.80 -13.12 0.53
C HIS A 27 -4.83 -14.65 0.53
N VAL A 28 -3.82 -15.30 -0.04
CA VAL A 28 -3.69 -16.77 0.02
C VAL A 28 -3.53 -17.24 1.46
N VAL A 29 -2.63 -16.62 2.20
CA VAL A 29 -2.31 -17.03 3.58
C VAL A 29 -3.49 -16.74 4.52
N SER A 30 -4.12 -15.57 4.43
CA SER A 30 -5.32 -15.27 5.21
C SER A 30 -6.50 -16.18 4.86
N GLY A 31 -6.73 -16.44 3.56
CA GLY A 31 -7.81 -17.34 3.13
C GLY A 31 -7.62 -18.77 3.62
N VAL A 32 -6.38 -19.27 3.71
CA VAL A 32 -6.12 -20.60 4.29
C VAL A 32 -6.48 -20.62 5.77
N VAL A 33 -6.07 -19.61 6.55
CA VAL A 33 -6.36 -19.55 8.00
C VAL A 33 -7.86 -19.54 8.28
N ASP A 34 -8.66 -18.85 7.47
CA ASP A 34 -10.12 -18.80 7.63
C ASP A 34 -10.79 -20.19 7.43
N THR A 35 -10.10 -21.17 6.86
CA THR A 35 -10.62 -22.52 6.59
C THR A 35 -10.17 -23.59 7.58
N ILE A 36 -9.25 -23.28 8.50
CA ILE A 36 -8.73 -24.28 9.46
C ILE A 36 -9.76 -24.47 10.59
N PRO A 37 -10.29 -25.70 10.81
CA PRO A 37 -11.33 -25.95 11.83
C PRO A 37 -10.80 -25.93 13.27
N GLU A 38 -9.50 -26.21 13.46
CA GLU A 38 -8.85 -26.25 14.77
C GLU A 38 -8.12 -24.94 15.09
N GLN A 39 -8.12 -24.54 16.36
CA GLN A 39 -7.35 -23.40 16.81
C GLN A 39 -5.86 -23.62 16.53
N MET A 40 -5.26 -22.71 15.75
CA MET A 40 -3.83 -22.70 15.46
C MET A 40 -3.02 -22.71 16.77
N THR A 41 -1.94 -23.48 16.80
CA THR A 41 -0.98 -23.42 17.92
C THR A 41 -0.34 -22.03 17.99
N ALA A 42 0.21 -21.66 19.16
CA ALA A 42 0.87 -20.37 19.34
C ALA A 42 2.00 -20.14 18.31
N GLU A 43 2.74 -21.20 17.95
CA GLU A 43 3.78 -21.16 16.93
C GLU A 43 3.22 -20.93 15.52
N GLN A 44 2.16 -21.65 15.14
CA GLN A 44 1.51 -21.45 13.85
C GLN A 44 0.96 -20.02 13.73
N GLN A 45 0.35 -19.49 14.81
CA GLN A 45 -0.13 -18.11 14.83
C GLN A 45 1.03 -17.10 14.71
N ASN A 46 2.19 -17.37 15.31
CA ASN A 46 3.38 -16.53 15.15
C ASN A 46 3.82 -16.47 13.69
N ILE A 47 3.93 -17.62 13.04
CA ILE A 47 4.35 -17.73 11.65
C ILE A 47 3.34 -17.01 10.74
N TYR A 48 2.04 -17.20 10.98
CA TYR A 48 1.00 -16.49 10.25
C TYR A 48 1.09 -14.98 10.38
N GLU A 49 1.16 -14.46 11.61
CA GLU A 49 1.26 -13.02 11.88
C GLU A 49 2.52 -12.42 11.26
N MET A 50 3.66 -13.12 11.37
CA MET A 50 4.91 -12.70 10.73
C MET A 50 4.74 -12.57 9.22
N ILE A 51 4.23 -13.61 8.54
CA ILE A 51 4.01 -13.58 7.09
C ILE A 51 3.02 -12.49 6.71
N LYS A 52 1.88 -12.40 7.42
CA LYS A 52 0.86 -11.37 7.21
C LYS A 52 1.45 -9.97 7.27
N ASN A 53 2.25 -9.67 8.29
CA ASN A 53 2.86 -8.36 8.49
C ASN A 53 3.92 -8.03 7.44
N MET A 54 4.73 -9.01 7.04
CA MET A 54 5.69 -8.84 5.93
C MET A 54 4.99 -8.56 4.60
N MET A 55 3.90 -9.27 4.32
CA MET A 55 3.16 -9.14 3.07
C MET A 55 2.28 -7.89 3.02
N ALA A 56 1.79 -7.41 4.17
CA ALA A 56 0.99 -6.19 4.28
C ALA A 56 1.72 -4.94 3.74
N VAL A 57 3.06 -4.93 3.74
CA VAL A 57 3.88 -3.86 3.14
C VAL A 57 3.60 -3.66 1.64
N GLY A 58 3.05 -4.65 0.94
CA GLY A 58 2.69 -4.52 -0.48
C GLY A 58 1.70 -3.37 -0.75
N VAL A 59 0.69 -3.19 0.11
CA VAL A 59 -0.35 -2.16 -0.04
C VAL A 59 0.19 -0.72 0.01
N PRO A 60 0.91 -0.28 1.06
CA PRO A 60 1.48 1.07 1.11
C PRO A 60 2.48 1.32 0.00
N VAL A 61 3.25 0.31 -0.43
CA VAL A 61 4.18 0.43 -1.55
C VAL A 61 3.43 0.64 -2.86
N PHE A 62 2.33 -0.07 -3.09
CA PHE A 62 1.47 0.12 -4.26
C PHE A 62 0.86 1.53 -4.33
N LEU A 63 0.50 2.09 -3.17
CA LEU A 63 0.03 3.48 -3.05
C LEU A 63 1.14 4.48 -3.34
N MET A 64 2.34 4.27 -2.80
CA MET A 64 3.50 5.11 -3.09
C MET A 64 3.82 5.14 -4.60
N ILE A 65 3.82 3.97 -5.26
CA ILE A 65 3.99 3.87 -6.72
C ILE A 65 2.92 4.67 -7.46
N SER A 66 1.65 4.51 -7.07
CA SER A 66 0.54 5.24 -7.68
C SER A 66 0.74 6.75 -7.58
N GLY A 67 1.16 7.23 -6.40
CA GLY A 67 1.46 8.64 -6.14
C GLY A 67 2.62 9.16 -6.99
N SER A 68 3.73 8.43 -7.05
CA SER A 68 4.88 8.79 -7.88
C SER A 68 4.50 8.96 -9.36
N LEU A 69 3.57 8.14 -9.87
CA LEU A 69 3.18 8.15 -11.28
C LEU A 69 2.12 9.22 -11.60
N LEU A 70 1.09 9.35 -10.76
CA LEU A 70 -0.08 10.19 -11.05
C LEU A 70 0.12 11.65 -10.64
N LEU A 71 0.84 11.89 -9.54
CA LEU A 71 1.17 13.23 -9.07
C LEU A 71 2.40 13.82 -9.78
N ASN A 72 3.06 13.07 -10.66
CA ASN A 72 4.20 13.57 -11.43
C ASN A 72 3.85 14.89 -12.16
N PRO A 73 4.56 16.01 -11.90
CA PRO A 73 4.28 17.31 -12.51
C PRO A 73 4.50 17.32 -14.02
N GLU A 74 5.43 16.49 -14.51
CA GLU A 74 5.80 16.42 -15.93
C GLU A 74 4.77 15.65 -16.78
N LYS A 75 3.86 14.91 -16.13
CA LYS A 75 2.77 14.21 -16.79
C LYS A 75 1.50 15.05 -16.69
N GLU A 76 1.08 15.66 -17.78
CA GLU A 76 -0.24 16.27 -17.84
C GLU A 76 -1.33 15.18 -17.82
N ILE A 77 -2.01 15.07 -16.68
CA ILE A 77 -3.14 14.17 -16.49
C ILE A 77 -4.31 15.05 -16.09
N GLY A 78 -5.18 15.35 -17.06
CA GLY A 78 -6.40 16.11 -16.81
C GLY A 78 -7.44 15.31 -16.01
N ILE A 79 -8.37 16.03 -15.39
CA ILE A 79 -9.50 15.48 -14.62
C ILE A 79 -10.27 14.44 -15.44
N GLU A 80 -10.51 14.74 -16.72
CA GLU A 80 -11.23 13.83 -17.62
C GLU A 80 -10.54 12.46 -17.72
N LYS A 81 -9.21 12.44 -17.83
CA LYS A 81 -8.45 11.19 -17.92
C LYS A 81 -8.52 10.42 -16.60
N ILE A 82 -8.45 11.10 -15.45
CA ILE A 82 -8.63 10.51 -14.12
C ILE A 82 -9.99 9.81 -14.03
N LEU A 83 -11.07 10.51 -14.34
CA LEU A 83 -12.43 9.97 -14.24
C LEU A 83 -12.72 8.88 -15.28
N LYS A 84 -12.50 9.17 -16.57
CA LYS A 84 -12.92 8.29 -17.68
C LYS A 84 -12.01 7.11 -17.92
N ARG A 85 -10.73 7.15 -17.46
CA ARG A 85 -9.78 6.06 -17.69
C ARG A 85 -9.36 5.35 -16.42
N TYR A 86 -8.98 6.07 -15.37
CA TYR A 86 -8.41 5.42 -14.19
C TYR A 86 -9.52 4.96 -13.23
N VAL A 87 -10.38 5.88 -12.78
CA VAL A 87 -11.50 5.57 -11.89
C VAL A 87 -12.48 4.59 -12.54
N SER A 88 -12.85 4.81 -13.80
CA SER A 88 -13.76 3.91 -14.52
C SER A 88 -13.23 2.47 -14.64
N ARG A 89 -11.91 2.26 -14.82
CA ARG A 89 -11.31 0.93 -14.88
C ARG A 89 -11.34 0.23 -13.52
N ILE A 90 -11.11 0.99 -12.44
CA ILE A 90 -11.18 0.45 -11.08
C ILE A 90 -12.62 0.09 -10.74
N LEU A 91 -13.59 0.97 -11.04
CA LEU A 91 -15.00 0.68 -10.86
C LEU A 91 -15.45 -0.52 -11.70
N LEU A 92 -14.99 -0.61 -12.95
CA LEU A 92 -15.28 -1.76 -13.81
C LEU A 92 -14.75 -3.05 -13.18
N ALA A 93 -13.49 -3.08 -12.70
CA ALA A 93 -12.94 -4.25 -12.02
C ALA A 93 -13.73 -4.56 -10.73
N LEU A 94 -14.06 -3.53 -9.95
CA LEU A 94 -14.83 -3.68 -8.71
C LEU A 94 -16.19 -4.33 -8.97
N PHE A 95 -16.96 -3.88 -9.95
CA PHE A 95 -18.26 -4.49 -10.26
C PHE A 95 -18.14 -5.81 -11.01
N LEU A 96 -17.14 -5.97 -11.88
CA LEU A 96 -16.91 -7.20 -12.63
C LEU A 96 -16.58 -8.38 -11.71
N PHE A 97 -15.80 -8.14 -10.65
CA PHE A 97 -15.42 -9.17 -9.68
C PHE A 97 -16.29 -9.16 -8.42
N GLY A 98 -16.66 -7.99 -7.91
CA GLY A 98 -17.44 -7.86 -6.68
C GLY A 98 -18.84 -8.43 -6.79
N VAL A 99 -19.55 -8.19 -7.89
CA VAL A 99 -20.94 -8.65 -8.07
C VAL A 99 -21.00 -10.18 -8.09
N PRO A 100 -20.19 -10.89 -8.91
CA PRO A 100 -20.16 -12.35 -8.86
C PRO A 100 -19.75 -12.89 -7.48
N TYR A 101 -18.74 -12.30 -6.83
CA TYR A 101 -18.30 -12.78 -5.51
C TYR A 101 -19.37 -12.63 -4.44
N ALA A 102 -20.04 -11.48 -4.37
CA ALA A 102 -21.15 -11.27 -3.43
C ALA A 102 -22.33 -12.20 -3.74
N ALA A 103 -22.63 -12.43 -5.02
CA ALA A 103 -23.66 -13.39 -5.40
C ALA A 103 -23.28 -14.83 -5.01
N MET A 104 -22.02 -15.24 -5.21
CA MET A 104 -21.52 -16.55 -4.80
C MET A 104 -21.60 -16.77 -3.30
N GLU A 105 -21.28 -15.74 -2.51
CA GLU A 105 -21.40 -15.78 -1.06
C GLU A 105 -22.87 -15.98 -0.63
N LEU A 106 -23.81 -15.25 -1.24
CA LEU A 106 -25.25 -15.44 -0.99
C LEU A 106 -25.72 -16.84 -1.39
N ILE A 107 -25.25 -17.38 -2.52
CA ILE A 107 -25.58 -18.74 -2.98
C ILE A 107 -25.06 -19.78 -1.98
N ALA A 108 -23.82 -19.60 -1.49
CA ALA A 108 -23.22 -20.50 -0.52
C ALA A 108 -23.95 -20.47 0.83
N GLN A 109 -24.39 -19.29 1.28
CA GLN A 109 -25.14 -19.10 2.52
C GLN A 109 -26.58 -19.64 2.44
N GLU A 110 -27.28 -19.36 1.34
CA GLU A 110 -28.69 -19.75 1.16
C GLU A 110 -28.87 -21.17 0.57
N GLY A 111 -27.79 -21.78 0.08
CA GLY A 111 -27.79 -23.14 -0.48
C GLY A 111 -28.60 -23.31 -1.77
N SER A 112 -28.98 -22.21 -2.43
CA SER A 112 -29.80 -22.21 -3.64
C SER A 112 -29.42 -21.05 -4.56
N PHE A 113 -29.84 -21.12 -5.83
CA PHE A 113 -29.62 -20.05 -6.80
C PHE A 113 -30.91 -19.29 -7.09
N SER A 114 -30.85 -17.97 -7.04
CA SER A 114 -31.90 -17.07 -7.49
C SER A 114 -31.31 -15.89 -8.25
N TRP A 115 -31.94 -15.47 -9.36
CA TRP A 115 -31.54 -14.26 -10.09
C TRP A 115 -31.53 -13.00 -9.21
N MET A 116 -32.34 -12.98 -8.16
CA MET A 116 -32.35 -11.89 -7.18
C MET A 116 -31.01 -11.76 -6.44
N MET A 117 -30.23 -12.84 -6.31
CA MET A 117 -28.91 -12.81 -5.67
C MET A 117 -27.89 -12.00 -6.46
N VAL A 118 -28.02 -11.92 -7.79
CA VAL A 118 -27.15 -11.05 -8.61
C VAL A 118 -27.47 -9.58 -8.34
N ILE A 119 -28.75 -9.22 -8.23
CA ILE A 119 -29.19 -7.87 -7.91
C ILE A 119 -28.75 -7.50 -6.48
N ARG A 120 -28.95 -8.40 -5.51
CA ARG A 120 -28.45 -8.21 -4.14
C ARG A 120 -26.93 -8.07 -4.12
N GLY A 121 -26.21 -8.92 -4.85
CA GLY A 121 -24.76 -8.85 -5.00
C GLY A 121 -24.29 -7.51 -5.58
N PHE A 122 -25.04 -6.92 -6.51
CA PHE A 122 -24.79 -5.56 -6.99
C PHE A 122 -24.90 -4.51 -5.88
N PHE A 123 -25.97 -4.54 -5.09
CA PHE A 123 -26.12 -3.61 -3.96
C PHE A 123 -25.08 -3.85 -2.86
N SER A 124 -24.74 -5.11 -2.57
CA SER A 124 -23.66 -5.48 -1.66
C SER A 124 -22.31 -4.93 -2.13
N THR A 125 -22.03 -5.01 -3.44
CA THR A 125 -20.85 -4.39 -4.06
C THR A 125 -20.88 -2.87 -4.01
N LEU A 126 -22.04 -2.26 -4.19
CA LEU A 126 -22.13 -0.81 -4.06
C LEU A 126 -21.89 -0.35 -2.62
N SER A 127 -22.31 -1.14 -1.62
CA SER A 127 -22.22 -0.80 -0.20
C SER A 127 -20.90 -1.22 0.46
N GLY A 128 -19.95 -1.81 -0.28
CA GLY A 128 -18.71 -2.32 0.29
C GLY A 128 -18.84 -3.64 1.06
N ASN A 129 -20.04 -4.24 1.09
CA ASN A 129 -20.31 -5.51 1.76
C ASN A 129 -19.98 -6.68 0.83
N THR A 130 -18.74 -6.75 0.39
CA THR A 130 -18.22 -7.79 -0.49
C THR A 130 -17.10 -8.55 0.18
N TRP A 131 -16.51 -9.51 -0.54
CA TRP A 131 -15.29 -10.19 -0.13
C TRP A 131 -14.27 -9.21 0.46
N ALA A 132 -13.72 -9.55 1.63
CA ALA A 132 -12.87 -8.67 2.42
C ALA A 132 -11.83 -7.95 1.56
N SER A 133 -11.11 -8.67 0.70
CA SER A 133 -10.06 -8.16 -0.19
C SER A 133 -10.44 -6.98 -1.10
N MET A 134 -11.73 -6.77 -1.38
CA MET A 134 -12.20 -5.71 -2.29
C MET A 134 -12.08 -4.30 -1.70
N TRP A 135 -11.92 -4.16 -0.37
CA TRP A 135 -11.85 -2.86 0.33
C TRP A 135 -10.85 -1.90 -0.33
N TYR A 136 -9.73 -2.42 -0.82
CA TYR A 136 -8.65 -1.64 -1.42
C TYR A 136 -9.07 -0.92 -2.72
N LEU A 137 -9.99 -1.50 -3.50
CA LEU A 137 -10.48 -0.87 -4.74
C LEU A 137 -11.32 0.38 -4.42
N TYR A 138 -12.12 0.35 -3.35
CA TYR A 138 -12.89 1.52 -2.90
C TYR A 138 -11.96 2.65 -2.45
N GLU A 139 -10.93 2.31 -1.67
CA GLU A 139 -9.90 3.27 -1.24
C GLU A 139 -9.17 3.91 -2.43
N LEU A 140 -8.79 3.11 -3.43
CA LEU A 140 -8.18 3.61 -4.65
C LEU A 140 -9.09 4.55 -5.43
N VAL A 141 -10.40 4.25 -5.52
CA VAL A 141 -11.37 5.17 -6.15
C VAL A 141 -11.37 6.51 -5.43
N GLY A 142 -11.43 6.52 -4.10
CA GLY A 142 -11.40 7.74 -3.29
C GLY A 142 -10.15 8.58 -3.53
N ILE A 143 -8.97 7.95 -3.44
CA ILE A 143 -7.68 8.63 -3.66
C ILE A 143 -7.57 9.16 -5.09
N TYR A 144 -8.05 8.42 -6.10
CA TYR A 144 -7.96 8.84 -7.49
C TYR A 144 -8.92 9.99 -7.79
N LEU A 145 -10.09 10.03 -7.16
CA LEU A 145 -10.99 11.17 -7.23
C LEU A 145 -10.39 12.43 -6.59
N LEU A 146 -9.61 12.30 -5.51
CA LEU A 146 -8.88 13.41 -4.87
C LEU A 146 -7.62 13.83 -5.64
N THR A 147 -7.10 12.97 -6.53
CA THR A 147 -5.83 13.20 -7.23
C THR A 147 -5.75 14.54 -7.97
N PRO A 148 -6.76 15.04 -8.70
CA PRO A 148 -6.67 16.34 -9.35
C PRO A 148 -6.44 17.48 -8.36
N PHE A 149 -7.08 17.42 -7.18
CA PHE A 149 -6.92 18.43 -6.14
C PHE A 149 -5.51 18.38 -5.53
N ILE A 150 -5.04 17.19 -5.18
CA ILE A 150 -3.67 16.98 -4.67
C ILE A 150 -2.66 17.47 -5.70
N LYS A 151 -2.91 17.22 -6.99
CA LYS A 151 -2.04 17.65 -8.09
C LYS A 151 -1.95 19.17 -8.22
N LEU A 152 -3.00 19.93 -7.86
CA LEU A 152 -2.92 21.39 -7.78
C LEU A 152 -1.97 21.83 -6.66
N VAL A 153 -2.04 21.18 -5.49
CA VAL A 153 -1.19 21.48 -4.33
C VAL A 153 0.27 21.17 -4.61
N VAL A 154 0.58 19.98 -5.15
CA VAL A 154 1.97 19.55 -5.43
C VAL A 154 2.62 20.35 -6.58
N ASN A 155 1.83 20.99 -7.44
CA ASN A 155 2.32 21.81 -8.54
C ASN A 155 2.36 23.32 -8.22
N TYR A 156 1.92 23.74 -7.03
CA TYR A 156 1.91 25.15 -6.64
C TYR A 156 3.34 25.69 -6.41
N ALA A 157 3.57 26.97 -6.67
CA ALA A 157 4.88 27.59 -6.49
C ALA A 157 5.33 27.52 -5.01
N GLY A 158 6.54 27.02 -4.74
CA GLY A 158 7.01 26.74 -3.37
C GLY A 158 6.56 25.38 -2.80
N LYS A 159 6.12 24.47 -3.68
CA LYS A 159 5.56 23.12 -3.46
C LYS A 159 6.15 22.28 -2.32
N ASP A 160 7.47 22.21 -2.17
CA ASP A 160 8.09 21.20 -1.30
C ASP A 160 7.70 21.40 0.17
N ARG A 161 7.63 22.65 0.64
CA ARG A 161 7.24 22.97 2.03
C ARG A 161 5.77 22.66 2.33
N PHE A 162 4.87 22.86 1.37
CA PHE A 162 3.45 22.55 1.56
C PHE A 162 3.21 21.04 1.54
N VAL A 163 3.92 20.32 0.67
CA VAL A 163 3.88 18.85 0.64
C VAL A 163 4.47 18.29 1.93
N GLU A 164 5.62 18.80 2.39
CA GLU A 164 6.23 18.43 3.68
C GLU A 164 5.28 18.69 4.85
N TYR A 165 4.64 19.85 4.90
CA TYR A 165 3.64 20.16 5.91
C TYR A 165 2.48 19.15 5.91
N GLY A 166 1.93 18.84 4.72
CA GLY A 166 0.89 17.83 4.56
C GLY A 166 1.34 16.43 4.98
N LEU A 167 2.59 16.06 4.70
CA LEU A 167 3.19 14.79 5.11
C LEU A 167 3.42 14.72 6.62
N ILE A 168 3.84 15.82 7.27
CA ILE A 168 3.97 15.91 8.72
C ILE A 168 2.61 15.72 9.38
N LEU A 169 1.58 16.43 8.92
CA LEU A 169 0.21 16.22 9.42
C LEU A 169 -0.27 14.78 9.16
N GLY A 170 -0.05 14.27 7.95
CA GLY A 170 -0.39 12.89 7.59
C GLY A 170 0.27 11.87 8.53
N PHE A 171 1.57 12.05 8.81
CA PHE A 171 2.31 11.21 9.75
C PHE A 171 1.78 11.32 11.18
N LEU A 172 1.59 12.54 11.69
CA LEU A 172 1.10 12.77 13.05
C LEU A 172 -0.26 12.10 13.27
N PHE A 173 -1.23 12.41 12.40
CA PHE A 173 -2.62 11.98 12.59
C PHE A 173 -2.92 10.57 12.08
N SER A 174 -2.17 10.07 11.09
CA SER A 174 -2.44 8.76 10.50
C SER A 174 -1.48 7.67 10.97
N ILE A 175 -0.41 8.00 11.68
CA ILE A 175 0.58 7.02 12.17
C ILE A 175 0.90 7.25 13.66
N LEU A 176 1.40 8.43 14.03
CA LEU A 176 1.92 8.67 15.37
C LEU A 176 0.84 8.65 16.45
N PHE A 177 -0.28 9.36 16.24
CA PHE A 177 -1.37 9.43 17.21
C PHE A 177 -2.08 8.08 17.38
N PRO A 178 -2.45 7.35 16.30
CA PRO A 178 -2.96 5.98 16.45
C PRO A 178 -2.00 5.05 17.20
N PHE A 179 -0.69 5.18 16.94
CA PHE A 179 0.32 4.41 17.67
C PHE A 179 0.39 4.76 19.16
N ILE A 180 0.37 6.05 19.50
CA ILE A 180 0.36 6.51 20.91
C ILE A 180 -0.88 5.99 21.64
N GLU A 181 -2.04 6.04 20.98
CA GLU A 181 -3.30 5.54 21.53
C GLU A 181 -3.23 4.03 21.77
N GLN A 182 -2.72 3.26 20.81
CA GLN A 182 -2.56 1.81 20.95
C GLN A 182 -1.51 1.42 22.00
N ALA A 183 -0.37 2.13 22.05
CA ALA A 183 0.76 1.78 22.90
C ALA A 183 0.59 2.23 24.36
N PHE A 184 -0.09 3.37 24.58
CA PHE A 184 -0.19 3.99 25.91
C PHE A 184 -1.63 4.22 26.38
N GLY A 185 -2.64 3.93 25.56
CA GLY A 185 -4.05 4.22 25.88
C GLY A 185 -4.37 5.71 25.90
N ILE A 186 -3.51 6.56 25.33
CA ILE A 186 -3.67 8.02 25.34
C ILE A 186 -4.40 8.44 24.07
N HIS A 187 -5.68 8.77 24.20
CA HIS A 187 -6.47 9.30 23.09
C HIS A 187 -6.22 10.80 22.88
N ILE A 188 -5.89 11.19 21.65
CA ILE A 188 -5.66 12.59 21.27
C ILE A 188 -6.92 13.12 20.57
N GLY A 189 -7.66 14.01 21.23
CA GLY A 189 -8.95 14.53 20.73
C GLY A 189 -8.87 15.54 19.58
N ILE A 190 -7.71 15.77 18.98
CA ILE A 190 -7.57 16.66 17.82
C ILE A 190 -7.87 15.85 16.56
N VAL A 191 -8.79 16.33 15.72
CA VAL A 191 -9.19 15.65 14.48
C VAL A 191 -8.65 16.39 13.27
N TYR A 192 -7.90 15.69 12.42
CA TYR A 192 -7.47 16.18 11.12
C TYR A 192 -8.36 15.60 10.02
N GLN A 193 -9.05 16.47 9.27
CA GLN A 193 -10.08 16.06 8.30
C GLN A 193 -9.54 15.44 7.01
N LEU A 194 -8.24 15.61 6.75
CA LEU A 194 -7.54 14.94 5.65
C LEU A 194 -6.64 13.81 6.19
N SER A 195 -6.95 13.29 7.38
CA SER A 195 -6.27 12.10 7.93
C SER A 195 -6.65 10.87 7.11
N GLY A 196 -5.68 9.98 6.93
CA GLY A 196 -5.84 8.82 6.07
C GLY A 196 -4.49 8.25 5.70
N VAL A 197 -4.17 7.09 6.26
CA VAL A 197 -2.86 6.46 6.06
C VAL A 197 -2.58 6.16 4.59
N TYR A 198 -3.62 5.81 3.81
CA TYR A 198 -3.49 5.52 2.39
C TYR A 198 -3.19 6.76 1.56
N LEU A 199 -3.84 7.88 1.88
CA LEU A 199 -3.55 9.18 1.28
C LEU A 199 -2.13 9.64 1.64
N PHE A 200 -1.72 9.43 2.89
CA PHE A 200 -0.34 9.68 3.34
C PHE A 200 0.67 8.91 2.47
N TYR A 201 0.53 7.59 2.31
CA TYR A 201 1.44 6.80 1.46
C TYR A 201 1.42 7.25 0.00
N TYR A 202 0.24 7.60 -0.52
CA TYR A 202 0.11 8.12 -1.88
C TYR A 202 0.92 9.40 -2.10
N VAL A 203 0.77 10.41 -1.23
CA VAL A 203 1.56 11.66 -1.33
C VAL A 203 3.04 11.42 -1.02
N LEU A 204 3.34 10.54 -0.05
CA LEU A 204 4.70 10.23 0.36
C LEU A 204 5.50 9.62 -0.80
N GLY A 205 4.92 8.71 -1.57
CA GLY A 205 5.59 8.12 -2.74
C GLY A 205 5.99 9.16 -3.79
N HIS A 206 5.17 10.19 -4.00
CA HIS A 206 5.51 11.31 -4.88
C HIS A 206 6.69 12.13 -4.36
N TYR A 207 6.67 12.45 -3.07
CA TYR A 207 7.75 13.21 -2.42
C TYR A 207 9.08 12.43 -2.43
N LEU A 208 9.05 11.15 -2.02
CA LEU A 208 10.23 10.29 -1.99
C LEU A 208 10.79 10.04 -3.39
N HIS A 209 9.95 9.94 -4.42
CA HIS A 209 10.39 9.82 -5.81
C HIS A 209 11.25 11.03 -6.25
N GLN A 210 10.89 12.24 -5.82
CA GLN A 210 11.66 13.45 -6.14
C GLN A 210 12.87 13.64 -5.22
N HIS A 211 12.68 13.57 -3.90
CA HIS A 211 13.67 14.07 -2.93
C HIS A 211 14.34 13.00 -2.08
N GLY A 212 13.79 11.77 -2.05
CA GLY A 212 14.28 10.73 -1.16
C GLY A 212 15.77 10.42 -1.38
N THR A 213 16.47 10.03 -0.33
CA THR A 213 17.73 9.28 -0.41
C THR A 213 17.78 8.38 0.82
N PHE A 214 18.45 7.24 0.72
CA PHE A 214 18.41 6.22 1.77
C PHE A 214 19.54 5.20 1.62
N ASN A 215 19.97 4.62 2.74
CA ASN A 215 20.93 3.53 2.73
C ASN A 215 20.20 2.20 3.00
N TRP A 216 20.35 1.21 2.12
CA TRP A 216 19.66 -0.09 2.22
C TRP A 216 19.88 -0.80 3.55
N ARG A 217 20.98 -0.52 4.25
CA ARG A 217 21.27 -1.05 5.60
C ARG A 217 20.19 -0.70 6.61
N TRP A 218 19.54 0.45 6.45
CA TRP A 218 18.40 0.82 7.27
C TRP A 218 17.17 -0.03 6.96
N CYS A 219 16.97 -0.52 5.73
CA CYS A 219 15.90 -1.48 5.43
C CYS A 219 16.09 -2.77 6.20
N ALA A 220 17.31 -3.34 6.15
CA ALA A 220 17.64 -4.55 6.88
C ALA A 220 17.50 -4.35 8.40
N GLY A 221 17.98 -3.20 8.92
CA GLY A 221 17.81 -2.84 10.33
C GLY A 221 16.35 -2.66 10.74
N LEU A 222 15.53 -1.98 9.94
CA LEU A 222 14.11 -1.74 10.24
C LEU A 222 13.27 -3.01 10.11
N LEU A 223 13.60 -3.91 9.18
CA LEU A 223 13.00 -5.24 9.10
C LEU A 223 13.34 -6.08 10.35
N ALA A 224 14.60 -6.06 10.80
CA ALA A 224 14.98 -6.74 12.03
C ALA A 224 14.27 -6.14 13.27
N VAL A 225 14.11 -4.82 13.32
CA VAL A 225 13.36 -4.14 14.38
C VAL A 225 11.87 -4.51 14.34
N LEU A 226 11.26 -4.60 13.15
CA LEU A 226 9.88 -5.08 12.97
C LEU A 226 9.71 -6.48 13.58
N GLU A 227 10.60 -7.40 13.22
CA GLU A 227 10.56 -8.77 13.75
C GLU A 227 10.73 -8.80 15.27
N CYS A 228 11.73 -8.08 15.81
CA CYS A 228 11.94 -7.99 17.25
C CYS A 228 10.73 -7.38 17.98
N MET A 229 10.10 -6.35 17.42
CA MET A 229 8.91 -5.72 18.01
C MET A 229 7.69 -6.64 17.99
N ILE A 230 7.46 -7.39 16.91
CA ILE A 230 6.38 -8.41 16.85
C ILE A 230 6.61 -9.47 17.92
N ILE A 231 7.85 -9.95 18.07
CA ILE A 231 8.21 -10.94 19.10
C ILE A 231 8.00 -10.37 20.50
N LEU A 232 8.50 -9.16 20.79
CA LEU A 232 8.36 -8.52 22.10
C LEU A 232 6.89 -8.21 22.44
N ASN A 233 6.11 -7.75 21.48
CA ASN A 233 4.68 -7.48 21.66
C ASN A 233 3.93 -8.71 22.18
N ARG A 234 4.27 -9.89 21.63
CA ARG A 234 3.68 -11.16 22.05
C ARG A 234 4.21 -11.67 23.38
N ILE A 235 5.52 -11.61 23.63
CA ILE A 235 6.10 -12.06 24.92
C ILE A 235 5.50 -11.27 26.08
N MET A 236 5.34 -9.97 25.89
CA MET A 236 4.82 -9.07 26.93
C MET A 236 3.28 -9.00 26.96
N GLY A 237 2.58 -9.65 26.01
CA GLY A 237 1.12 -9.60 25.91
C GLY A 237 0.58 -8.19 25.69
N LEU A 238 1.33 -7.31 25.03
CA LEU A 238 1.00 -5.89 24.87
C LEU A 238 -0.18 -5.65 23.93
N GLY A 239 -0.58 -6.65 23.12
CA GLY A 239 -1.75 -6.57 22.26
C GLY A 239 -1.67 -5.47 21.19
N MET A 240 -0.47 -5.09 20.74
CA MET A 240 -0.35 -4.09 19.65
C MET A 240 -0.42 -4.83 18.32
N GLU A 241 -1.45 -4.50 17.56
CA GLU A 241 -1.64 -5.01 16.21
C GLU A 241 -0.79 -4.22 15.21
N VAL A 242 -0.07 -4.94 14.35
CA VAL A 242 0.63 -4.33 13.22
C VAL A 242 -0.39 -4.08 12.10
N GLN A 243 -0.76 -2.81 11.94
CA GLN A 243 -1.70 -2.34 10.92
C GLN A 243 -0.98 -1.45 9.89
N TYR A 244 -1.70 -1.01 8.85
CA TYR A 244 -1.13 -0.11 7.82
C TYR A 244 -0.69 1.25 8.36
N ASN A 245 -1.32 1.71 9.45
CA ASN A 245 -0.97 2.92 10.21
C ASN A 245 0.14 2.69 11.25
N SER A 246 0.71 1.49 11.35
CA SER A 246 1.83 1.24 12.25
C SER A 246 3.07 2.01 11.78
N PRO A 247 3.81 2.68 12.69
CA PRO A 247 5.08 3.33 12.36
C PRO A 247 6.08 2.38 11.70
N ILE A 248 6.02 1.09 12.06
CA ILE A 248 6.95 0.10 11.52
C ILE A 248 6.58 -0.27 10.08
N THR A 249 5.29 -0.52 9.80
CA THR A 249 4.80 -0.73 8.44
C THR A 249 5.20 0.45 7.55
N ALA A 250 5.05 1.70 8.05
CA ALA A 250 5.46 2.89 7.34
C ALA A 250 6.96 2.91 7.08
N ALA A 251 7.78 2.66 8.11
CA ALA A 251 9.23 2.67 7.99
C ALA A 251 9.74 1.60 7.00
N VAL A 252 9.22 0.38 7.06
CA VAL A 252 9.60 -0.71 6.14
C VAL A 252 9.17 -0.39 4.70
N SER A 253 7.97 0.16 4.51
CA SER A 253 7.48 0.56 3.19
C SER A 253 8.39 1.63 2.57
N VAL A 254 8.69 2.70 3.32
CA VAL A 254 9.58 3.78 2.89
C VAL A 254 10.97 3.25 2.55
N SER A 255 11.48 2.37 3.41
CA SER A 255 12.78 1.73 3.25
C SER A 255 12.85 0.91 1.96
N LEU A 256 11.86 0.05 1.72
CA LEU A 256 11.76 -0.75 0.51
C LEU A 256 11.71 0.16 -0.74
N PHE A 257 10.84 1.17 -0.72
CA PHE A 257 10.69 2.11 -1.83
C PHE A 257 12.01 2.83 -2.16
N LEU A 258 12.70 3.34 -1.13
CA LEU A 258 13.95 4.08 -1.31
C LEU A 258 15.11 3.19 -1.70
N THR A 259 15.19 1.95 -1.22
CA THR A 259 16.20 0.99 -1.70
C THR A 259 16.14 0.84 -3.20
N PHE A 260 14.98 0.47 -3.76
CA PHE A 260 14.86 0.25 -5.21
C PHE A 260 15.11 1.53 -6.00
N ARG A 261 14.66 2.68 -5.50
CA ARG A 261 14.94 3.97 -6.14
C ARG A 261 16.43 4.31 -6.17
N ASN A 262 17.16 4.08 -5.07
CA ASN A 262 18.58 4.42 -4.99
C ASN A 262 19.46 3.43 -5.76
N LEU A 263 19.00 2.19 -5.90
CA LEU A 263 19.62 1.19 -6.77
C LEU A 263 19.63 1.65 -8.23
N GLU A 264 18.50 2.11 -8.72
CA GLU A 264 18.39 2.62 -10.09
C GLU A 264 19.21 3.90 -10.30
N LYS A 265 19.26 4.80 -9.31
CA LYS A 265 20.09 6.02 -9.37
C LYS A 265 21.59 5.79 -9.13
N GLY A 266 22.05 4.54 -9.00
CA GLY A 266 23.45 4.20 -8.79
C GLY A 266 24.04 4.69 -7.46
N ASN A 267 23.17 5.03 -6.49
CA ASN A 267 23.55 5.68 -5.23
C ASN A 267 23.32 4.75 -4.01
N SER A 268 23.29 3.45 -4.26
CA SER A 268 22.86 2.41 -3.30
C SER A 268 23.95 1.97 -2.32
N GLY A 269 25.21 2.28 -2.59
CA GLY A 269 26.34 1.76 -1.81
C GLY A 269 26.53 0.24 -1.92
N LEU A 270 25.92 -0.40 -2.93
CA LEU A 270 26.12 -1.81 -3.24
C LEU A 270 27.45 -2.06 -3.96
N SER A 271 27.98 -3.27 -3.84
CA SER A 271 29.15 -3.69 -4.61
C SER A 271 28.80 -3.81 -6.10
N ALA A 272 29.81 -3.65 -6.97
CA ALA A 272 29.63 -3.75 -8.42
C ALA A 272 28.92 -5.05 -8.86
N LYS A 273 29.19 -6.16 -8.16
CA LYS A 273 28.60 -7.48 -8.47
C LYS A 273 27.09 -7.52 -8.23
N GLU A 274 26.61 -6.86 -7.18
CA GLU A 274 25.18 -6.78 -6.85
C GLU A 274 24.45 -5.83 -7.81
N MET A 275 25.12 -4.74 -8.23
CA MET A 275 24.63 -3.88 -9.31
C MET A 275 24.44 -4.64 -10.62
N TYR A 276 25.40 -5.49 -11.03
CA TYR A 276 25.30 -6.27 -12.28
C TYR A 276 24.12 -7.26 -12.29
N VAL A 277 23.85 -7.95 -11.18
CA VAL A 277 22.71 -8.87 -11.08
C VAL A 277 21.39 -8.11 -11.21
N LEU A 278 21.31 -6.90 -10.64
CA LEU A 278 20.12 -6.06 -10.71
C LEU A 278 19.94 -5.38 -12.07
N GLU A 279 21.01 -4.90 -12.69
CA GLU A 279 20.98 -4.43 -14.08
C GLU A 279 20.51 -5.54 -15.01
N PHE A 280 20.95 -6.78 -14.79
CA PHE A 280 20.48 -7.93 -15.56
C PHE A 280 18.97 -8.18 -15.36
N ILE A 281 18.46 -8.10 -14.13
CA ILE A 281 17.01 -8.19 -13.84
C ILE A 281 16.23 -7.05 -14.52
N LEU A 282 16.70 -5.80 -14.41
CA LEU A 282 16.11 -4.63 -15.03
C LEU A 282 16.14 -4.71 -16.58
N TYR A 283 17.23 -5.24 -17.13
CA TYR A 283 17.43 -5.41 -18.56
C TYR A 283 16.50 -6.47 -19.16
N ILE A 284 16.31 -7.60 -18.48
CA ILE A 284 15.36 -8.65 -18.89
C ILE A 284 13.93 -8.10 -19.02
N HIS A 285 13.54 -7.16 -18.17
CA HIS A 285 12.19 -6.58 -18.18
C HIS A 285 12.00 -5.42 -19.17
N SER A 286 13.03 -5.04 -19.93
CA SER A 286 12.97 -3.96 -20.93
C SER A 286 12.67 -4.45 -22.36
N PHE A 287 12.36 -5.74 -22.53
CA PHE A 287 11.95 -6.39 -23.78
C PHE A 287 10.51 -6.90 -23.68
#